data_AF-A0A6N8EG42-F1
#
_entry.id   AF-A0A6N8EG42-F1
#
_cell.length_a   1.000
_cell.length_b   1.000
_cell.length_c   1.000
_cell.angle_alpha   90.00
_cell.angle_beta   90.00
_cell.angle_gamma   90.00
#
_symmetry.space_group_name_H-M   'P 1'
#
loop_
_entity.id
_entity.type
_entity.pdbx_description
1 polymer ?
#
loop_
_entity_poly.entity_id
_entity_poly.type
_entity_poly.pdbx_seq_one_letter_code
_entity_poly.pdbx_strand_id
1 'polypeptide(L)'
;MGITVENIKEHIPYYLTQEAKEGLIKALKDFPEKINYYTTKCPDELLQGDGWNSLDIINVDTAEQKSIKGIILSNSCDISLENTRDVPALIVFAPIIPLSLYEGFLAQSGIDPNKVASKVGSIKKQQVTSLFYLPKGGCLESDHIALLDDLHSLPAQRFCKKTDREKQFTLSQAGFYLFLFKLSIHFCRFHENVFRDYEQQST
;
A
#
# COMPACT_ATOMS: atom_id res chain seq x y z
N MET A 1 5.32 8.73 -13.81
CA MET A 1 5.20 10.03 -13.11
C MET A 1 5.86 9.88 -11.75
N GLY A 2 6.82 10.73 -11.40
CA GLY A 2 7.40 10.73 -10.06
C GLY A 2 6.43 11.37 -9.06
N ILE A 3 6.40 10.87 -7.83
CA ILE A 3 5.71 11.55 -6.73
C ILE A 3 6.52 12.82 -6.41
N THR A 4 5.96 14.00 -6.70
CA THR A 4 6.54 15.31 -6.34
C THR A 4 5.71 15.97 -5.24
N VAL A 5 6.33 16.84 -4.44
CA VAL A 5 5.66 17.55 -3.35
C VAL A 5 4.53 18.44 -3.87
N GLU A 6 4.70 18.99 -5.06
CA GLU A 6 3.72 19.84 -5.74
C GLU A 6 2.45 19.07 -6.08
N ASN A 7 2.57 17.88 -6.67
CA ASN A 7 1.42 17.02 -6.97
C ASN A 7 0.70 16.58 -5.69
N ILE A 8 1.43 16.41 -4.59
CA ILE A 8 0.83 16.03 -3.32
C ILE A 8 -0.07 17.14 -2.77
N LYS A 9 0.38 18.40 -2.83
CA LYS A 9 -0.36 19.54 -2.26
C LYS A 9 -1.79 19.67 -2.81
N GLU A 10 -1.99 19.40 -4.10
CA GLU A 10 -3.28 19.52 -4.77
C GLU A 10 -4.31 18.46 -4.33
N HIS A 11 -3.85 17.36 -3.74
CA HIS A 11 -4.70 16.25 -3.29
C HIS A 11 -4.83 16.16 -1.76
N ILE A 12 -4.35 17.17 -1.01
CA ILE A 12 -4.49 17.21 0.45
C ILE A 12 -5.96 17.53 0.81
N PRO A 13 -6.64 16.67 1.60
CA PRO A 13 -8.05 16.88 1.94
C PRO A 13 -8.31 18.19 2.66
N TYR A 14 -9.44 18.81 2.31
CA TYR A 14 -9.81 20.13 2.81
C TYR A 14 -10.03 20.16 4.33
N TYR A 15 -10.45 19.03 4.92
CA TYR A 15 -10.78 18.88 6.34
C TYR A 15 -9.56 18.84 7.27
N LEU A 16 -8.34 18.73 6.74
CA LEU A 16 -7.14 18.87 7.58
C LEU A 16 -7.04 20.30 8.10
N THR A 17 -6.73 20.43 9.39
CA THR A 17 -6.35 21.73 9.97
C THR A 17 -5.14 22.28 9.23
N GLN A 18 -4.97 23.60 9.22
CA GLN A 18 -3.83 24.24 8.56
C GLN A 18 -2.49 23.67 9.07
N GLU A 19 -2.39 23.44 10.38
CA GLU A 19 -1.24 22.80 11.02
C GLU A 19 -0.98 21.37 10.51
N ALA A 20 -2.04 20.56 10.33
CA ALA A 20 -1.91 19.20 9.79
C ALA A 20 -1.49 19.21 8.30
N LYS A 21 -1.97 20.18 7.51
CA LYS A 21 -1.53 20.37 6.12
C LYS A 21 -0.06 20.77 6.05
N GLU A 22 0.37 21.73 6.86
CA GLU A 22 1.76 22.18 6.92
C GLU A 22 2.70 21.07 7.41
N GLY A 23 2.29 20.31 8.43
CA GLY A 23 3.01 19.14 8.93
C GLY A 23 3.16 18.05 7.87
N LEU A 24 2.11 17.77 7.09
CA LEU A 24 2.14 16.82 5.99
C LEU A 24 3.10 17.28 4.87
N ILE A 25 2.99 18.54 4.43
CA ILE A 25 3.88 19.10 3.40
C ILE A 25 5.33 19.04 3.86
N LYS A 26 5.62 19.38 5.12
CA LYS A 26 6.97 19.33 5.67
C LYS A 26 7.51 17.89 5.70
N ALA A 27 6.71 16.93 6.17
CA ALA A 27 7.10 15.52 6.20
C ALA A 27 7.39 14.95 4.80
N LEU A 28 6.73 15.48 3.77
CA LEU A 28 6.93 15.06 2.39
C LEU A 28 8.08 15.80 1.68
N LYS A 29 8.45 17.01 2.13
CA LYS A 29 9.66 17.69 1.61
C LYS A 29 10.93 16.93 1.91
N ASP A 30 10.97 16.25 3.06
CA ASP A 30 12.12 15.45 3.47
C ASP A 30 12.04 14.00 2.95
N PHE A 31 11.06 13.68 2.10
CA PHE A 31 10.97 12.40 1.41
C PHE A 31 12.09 12.26 0.37
N PRO A 32 12.78 11.12 0.26
CA PRO A 32 12.50 9.83 0.91
C PRO A 32 13.19 9.59 2.26
N GLU A 33 13.98 10.53 2.77
CA GLU A 33 14.96 10.24 3.85
C GLU A 33 14.41 10.40 5.28
N LYS A 34 13.48 11.32 5.55
CA LYS A 34 13.00 11.60 6.93
C LYS A 34 11.48 11.59 7.08
N ILE A 35 10.82 10.64 6.43
CA ILE A 35 9.39 10.44 6.65
C ILE A 35 9.17 9.43 7.78
N ASN A 36 8.30 9.78 8.74
CA ASN A 36 7.84 8.81 9.72
C ASN A 36 6.74 7.95 9.09
N TYR A 37 6.97 6.66 8.88
CA TYR A 37 5.98 5.77 8.26
C TYR A 37 4.89 5.31 9.23
N TYR A 38 5.21 5.16 10.51
CA TYR A 38 4.36 4.42 11.45
C TYR A 38 3.96 5.24 12.66
N THR A 39 2.87 4.82 13.30
CA THR A 39 2.38 5.36 14.57
C THR A 39 1.89 4.22 15.45
N THR A 40 1.89 4.44 16.77
CA THR A 40 1.31 3.51 17.76
C THR A 40 -0.13 3.88 18.13
N LYS A 41 -0.70 4.91 17.49
CA LYS A 41 -2.10 5.31 17.68
C LYS A 41 -3.04 4.30 17.03
N CYS A 42 -4.27 4.23 17.55
CA CYS A 42 -5.35 3.38 17.03
C CYS A 42 -4.96 1.88 16.94
N PRO A 43 -4.47 1.25 18.03
CA PRO A 43 -3.96 -0.13 17.98
C PRO A 43 -5.03 -1.16 17.62
N ASP A 44 -6.30 -0.90 17.96
CA ASP A 44 -7.40 -1.87 17.81
C ASP A 44 -8.31 -1.61 16.58
N GLU A 45 -8.11 -0.47 15.91
CA GLU A 45 -8.97 -0.08 14.78
C GLU A 45 -8.57 -0.80 13.49
N LEU A 46 -9.51 -1.01 12.58
CA LEU A 46 -9.23 -1.59 11.26
C LEU A 46 -9.20 -0.47 10.22
N LEU A 47 -8.02 0.11 9.96
CA LEU A 47 -7.89 1.28 9.11
C LEU A 47 -7.27 0.95 7.74
N GLN A 48 -7.64 1.74 6.74
CA GLN A 48 -6.96 1.76 5.45
C GLN A 48 -5.48 2.10 5.65
N GLY A 49 -4.60 1.30 5.04
CA GLY A 49 -3.15 1.42 5.19
C GLY A 49 -2.58 0.66 6.38
N ASP A 50 -3.39 0.06 7.26
CA ASP A 50 -2.87 -0.77 8.34
C ASP A 50 -2.29 -2.09 7.81
N GLY A 51 -1.19 -2.51 8.44
CA GLY A 51 -0.60 -3.82 8.23
C GLY A 51 -1.16 -4.82 9.23
N TRP A 52 -1.65 -5.96 8.74
CA TRP A 52 -2.17 -7.05 9.57
C TRP A 52 -1.60 -8.40 9.14
N ASN A 53 -1.48 -9.34 10.08
CA ASN A 53 -1.27 -10.75 9.76
C ASN A 53 -2.62 -11.46 9.53
N SER A 54 -2.58 -12.79 9.33
CA SER A 54 -3.76 -13.65 9.28
C SER A 54 -4.81 -13.24 8.23
N LEU A 55 -4.36 -12.61 7.15
CA LEU A 55 -5.16 -12.35 5.95
C LEU A 55 -5.09 -13.59 5.05
N ASP A 56 -6.24 -14.21 4.79
CA ASP A 56 -6.33 -15.45 4.02
C ASP A 56 -6.21 -15.16 2.53
N ILE A 57 -5.32 -15.88 1.85
CA ILE A 57 -5.26 -15.99 0.40
C ILE A 57 -5.49 -17.43 -0.04
N ILE A 58 -5.99 -17.61 -1.26
CA ILE A 58 -6.16 -18.91 -1.90
C ILE A 58 -5.27 -18.93 -3.14
N ASN A 59 -4.37 -19.91 -3.20
CA ASN A 59 -3.62 -20.16 -4.42
C ASN A 59 -4.56 -20.81 -5.45
N VAL A 60 -4.74 -20.17 -6.61
CA VAL A 60 -5.72 -20.60 -7.62
C VAL A 60 -5.34 -21.95 -8.25
N ASP A 61 -4.04 -22.22 -8.43
CA ASP A 61 -3.56 -23.43 -9.09
C ASP A 61 -3.67 -24.68 -8.20
N THR A 62 -3.48 -24.51 -6.89
CA THR A 62 -3.41 -25.62 -5.91
C THR A 62 -4.61 -25.70 -4.98
N ALA A 63 -5.47 -24.67 -4.98
CA ALA A 63 -6.53 -24.45 -3.99
C ALA A 63 -6.04 -24.38 -2.53
N GLU A 64 -4.73 -24.23 -2.32
CA GLU A 64 -4.15 -24.12 -0.98
C GLU A 64 -4.50 -22.76 -0.35
N GLN A 65 -5.00 -22.77 0.89
CA GLN A 65 -5.24 -21.56 1.66
C GLN A 65 -4.02 -21.25 2.53
N LYS A 66 -3.58 -19.99 2.52
CA LYS A 66 -2.51 -19.48 3.40
C LYS A 66 -2.93 -18.21 4.12
N SER A 67 -2.52 -18.09 5.38
CA SER A 67 -2.59 -16.85 6.16
C SER A 67 -1.30 -16.07 5.96
N ILE A 68 -1.40 -14.82 5.53
CA ILE A 68 -0.23 -13.96 5.24
C ILE A 68 -0.32 -12.60 5.94
N LYS A 69 0.79 -11.86 5.90
CA LYS A 69 0.81 -10.42 6.21
C LYS A 69 0.35 -9.63 4.99
N GLY A 70 -0.43 -8.58 5.22
CA GLY A 70 -0.94 -7.72 4.16
C GLY A 70 -1.25 -6.32 4.65
N ILE A 71 -1.28 -5.36 3.72
CA ILE A 71 -1.72 -3.99 3.95
C ILE A 71 -3.16 -3.83 3.47
N ILE A 72 -4.00 -3.18 4.26
CA ILE A 72 -5.41 -2.96 3.92
C ILE A 72 -5.53 -1.82 2.91
N LEU A 73 -6.25 -2.08 1.82
CA LEU A 73 -6.57 -1.08 0.78
C LEU A 73 -7.99 -0.55 0.91
N SER A 74 -8.94 -1.34 1.43
CA SER A 74 -10.31 -0.86 1.61
C SER A 74 -10.36 0.38 2.51
N ASN A 75 -11.21 1.34 2.17
CA ASN A 75 -11.46 2.52 3.00
C ASN A 75 -11.98 2.09 4.38
N SER A 76 -11.47 2.70 5.45
CA SER A 76 -11.85 2.40 6.84
C SER A 76 -13.36 2.48 7.06
N CYS A 77 -14.04 3.48 6.48
CA CYS A 77 -15.49 3.61 6.57
C CYS A 77 -16.21 2.45 5.88
N ASP A 78 -15.64 1.95 4.77
CA ASP A 78 -16.22 0.86 3.98
C ASP A 78 -16.00 -0.51 4.60
N ILE A 79 -15.18 -0.66 5.64
CA ILE A 79 -14.97 -1.95 6.34
C ILE A 79 -15.34 -1.88 7.82
N SER A 80 -15.80 -0.74 8.32
CA SER A 80 -16.29 -0.63 9.70
C SER A 80 -17.47 -1.55 9.94
N LEU A 81 -17.36 -2.34 11.02
CA LEU A 81 -18.38 -3.29 11.48
C LEU A 81 -19.61 -2.59 12.10
N GLU A 82 -19.50 -1.31 12.41
CA GLU A 82 -20.61 -0.53 12.98
C GLU A 82 -21.66 -0.16 11.92
N ASN A 83 -21.32 -0.28 10.63
CA ASN A 83 -22.26 -0.01 9.55
C ASN A 83 -23.29 -1.12 9.41
N THR A 84 -24.56 -0.75 9.35
CA THR A 84 -25.65 -1.65 8.95
C THR A 84 -25.55 -1.94 7.45
N ARG A 85 -25.59 -3.23 7.08
CA ARG A 85 -25.49 -3.67 5.68
C ARG A 85 -26.34 -4.90 5.41
N ASP A 86 -26.91 -4.95 4.22
CA ASP A 86 -27.61 -6.13 3.71
C ASP A 86 -26.61 -7.24 3.29
N VAL A 87 -25.41 -6.84 2.87
CA VAL A 87 -24.33 -7.74 2.44
C VAL A 87 -23.06 -7.52 3.27
N PRO A 88 -22.36 -8.59 3.70
CA PRO A 88 -21.12 -8.45 4.46
C PRO A 88 -20.06 -7.63 3.73
N ALA A 89 -19.37 -6.76 4.48
CA ALA A 89 -18.23 -5.99 3.96
C ALA A 89 -17.07 -6.91 3.56
N LEU A 90 -16.37 -6.55 2.49
CA LEU A 90 -15.11 -7.19 2.09
C LEU A 90 -13.93 -6.28 2.40
N ILE A 91 -12.87 -6.87 2.96
CA ILE A 91 -11.56 -6.24 3.08
C ILE A 91 -10.80 -6.57 1.80
N VAL A 92 -10.34 -5.54 1.10
CA VAL A 92 -9.35 -5.62 0.01
C VAL A 92 -7.99 -5.32 0.61
N PHE A 93 -7.01 -6.16 0.30
CA PHE A 93 -5.65 -6.03 0.83
C PHE A 93 -4.60 -6.48 -0.20
N ALA A 94 -3.36 -6.07 0.01
CA ALA A 94 -2.20 -6.47 -0.77
C ALA A 94 -1.21 -7.23 0.14
N PRO A 95 -0.61 -8.34 -0.30
CA PRO A 95 0.43 -9.05 0.44
C PRO A 95 1.61 -8.15 0.76
N ILE A 96 2.19 -8.32 1.95
CA ILE A 96 3.45 -7.72 2.35
C ILE A 96 4.50 -8.81 2.43
N ILE A 97 5.61 -8.63 1.71
CA ILE A 97 6.75 -9.56 1.73
C ILE A 97 8.06 -8.85 2.09
N PRO A 98 9.05 -9.56 2.66
CA PRO A 98 10.37 -9.00 2.86
C PRO A 98 10.97 -8.53 1.53
N LEU A 99 11.58 -7.35 1.52
CA LEU A 99 12.23 -6.80 0.32
C LEU A 99 13.35 -7.74 -0.18
N SER A 100 14.08 -8.37 0.74
CA SER A 100 15.12 -9.36 0.42
C SER A 100 14.60 -10.58 -0.34
N LEU A 101 13.34 -11.00 -0.10
CA LEU A 101 12.71 -12.09 -0.83
C LEU A 101 12.49 -11.67 -2.30
N TYR A 102 12.00 -10.46 -2.52
CA TYR A 102 11.82 -9.90 -3.86
C TYR A 102 13.16 -9.74 -4.60
N GLU A 103 14.20 -9.27 -3.92
CA GLU A 103 15.56 -9.21 -4.46
C GLU A 103 16.06 -10.59 -4.90
N GLY A 104 15.82 -11.63 -4.08
CA GLY A 104 16.14 -13.01 -4.41
C GLY A 104 15.45 -13.50 -5.68
N PHE A 105 14.16 -13.18 -5.87
CA PHE A 105 13.44 -13.53 -7.09
C PHE A 105 13.99 -12.83 -8.33
N LEU A 106 14.35 -11.55 -8.23
CA LEU A 106 14.98 -10.83 -9.35
C LEU A 106 16.32 -11.45 -9.74
N ALA A 107 17.16 -11.81 -8.75
CA ALA A 107 18.44 -12.44 -8.99
C ALA A 107 18.30 -13.83 -9.64
N GLN A 108 17.35 -14.65 -9.15
CA GLN A 108 17.05 -15.97 -9.71
C GLN A 108 16.50 -15.89 -11.15
N SER A 109 15.85 -14.77 -11.50
CA SER A 109 15.36 -14.50 -12.84
C SER A 109 16.46 -14.07 -13.83
N GLY A 110 17.73 -14.09 -13.41
CA GLY A 110 18.88 -13.75 -14.25
C GLY A 110 19.05 -12.25 -14.50
N ILE A 111 18.43 -11.39 -13.69
CA ILE A 111 18.59 -9.94 -13.80
C ILE A 111 19.98 -9.55 -13.28
N ASP A 112 20.68 -8.73 -14.04
CA ASP A 112 22.01 -8.19 -13.68
C ASP A 112 22.02 -7.57 -12.27
N PRO A 113 23.02 -7.88 -11.42
CA PRO A 113 23.08 -7.37 -10.05
C PRO A 113 23.02 -5.84 -9.92
N ASN A 114 23.60 -5.08 -10.86
CA ASN A 114 23.53 -3.62 -10.82
C ASN A 114 22.12 -3.12 -11.14
N LYS A 115 21.41 -3.80 -12.05
CA LYS A 115 19.98 -3.53 -12.32
C LYS A 115 19.11 -3.86 -11.12
N VAL A 116 19.39 -4.97 -10.41
CA VAL A 116 18.68 -5.31 -9.16
C VAL A 116 18.90 -4.19 -8.12
N ALA A 117 20.15 -3.78 -7.87
CA ALA A 117 20.46 -2.71 -6.92
C ALA A 117 19.78 -1.38 -7.31
N SER A 118 19.78 -1.03 -8.60
CA SER A 118 19.09 0.16 -9.11
C SER A 118 17.58 0.08 -8.87
N LYS A 119 16.96 -1.07 -9.17
CA LYS A 119 15.53 -1.33 -8.94
C LYS A 119 15.18 -1.21 -7.46
N VAL A 120 15.97 -1.79 -6.56
CA VAL A 120 15.82 -1.67 -5.11
C VAL A 120 15.89 -0.20 -4.68
N GLY A 121 16.86 0.55 -5.20
CA GLY A 121 16.96 1.99 -4.97
C GLY A 121 15.68 2.74 -5.38
N SER A 122 15.12 2.43 -6.55
CA SER A 122 13.84 2.99 -6.99
C SER A 122 12.64 2.56 -6.13
N ILE A 123 12.62 1.33 -5.63
CA ILE A 123 11.58 0.84 -4.69
C ILE A 123 11.62 1.66 -3.40
N LYS A 124 12.79 1.80 -2.78
CA LYS A 124 12.96 2.58 -1.53
C LYS A 124 12.56 4.05 -1.69
N LYS A 125 12.74 4.61 -2.89
CA LYS A 125 12.30 5.97 -3.27
C LYS A 125 10.83 6.05 -3.70
N GLN A 126 10.04 4.97 -3.54
CA GLN A 126 8.63 4.85 -3.96
C GLN A 126 8.38 5.10 -5.46
N GLN A 127 9.39 4.92 -6.33
CA GLN A 127 9.28 5.20 -7.77
C GLN A 127 8.66 4.05 -8.57
N VAL A 128 8.65 2.83 -8.04
CA VAL A 128 8.01 1.68 -8.69
C VAL A 128 6.53 1.66 -8.33
N THR A 129 5.64 1.94 -9.29
CA THR A 129 4.22 2.20 -9.01
C THR A 129 3.44 0.99 -8.50
N SER A 130 3.81 -0.24 -8.88
CA SER A 130 3.16 -1.47 -8.42
C SER A 130 3.60 -1.93 -7.03
N LEU A 131 4.61 -1.30 -6.42
CA LEU A 131 5.15 -1.72 -5.14
C LEU A 131 5.13 -0.58 -4.13
N PHE A 132 4.59 -0.80 -2.94
CA PHE A 132 4.68 0.17 -1.86
C PHE A 132 5.77 -0.23 -0.88
N TYR A 133 6.82 0.59 -0.76
CA TYR A 133 7.92 0.33 0.15
C TYR A 133 7.53 0.63 1.61
N LEU A 134 7.89 -0.29 2.51
CA LEU A 134 7.65 -0.23 3.94
C LEU A 134 9.01 -0.42 4.64
N PRO A 135 9.62 0.64 5.22
CA PRO A 135 10.90 0.48 5.90
C PRO A 135 10.75 -0.35 7.17
N LYS A 136 11.86 -0.92 7.65
CA LYS A 136 11.94 -1.50 8.99
C LYS A 136 11.37 -0.53 10.05
N GLY A 137 10.52 -1.03 10.94
CA GLY A 137 9.83 -0.24 11.96
C GLY A 137 8.42 -0.76 12.26
N GLY A 138 7.76 -0.20 13.28
CA GLY A 138 6.56 -0.84 13.84
C GLY A 138 6.91 -2.23 14.37
N CYS A 139 6.18 -3.26 13.94
CA CYS A 139 6.52 -4.66 14.20
C CYS A 139 7.27 -5.34 13.03
N LEU A 140 7.71 -4.60 12.01
CA LEU A 140 8.49 -5.14 10.89
C LEU A 140 9.99 -5.18 11.23
N GLU A 141 10.57 -6.38 11.24
CA GLU A 141 11.97 -6.62 11.59
C GLU A 141 12.97 -6.21 10.48
N SER A 142 12.50 -6.09 9.25
CA SER A 142 13.26 -5.74 8.05
C SER A 142 12.46 -4.81 7.14
N ASP A 143 13.10 -4.35 6.06
CA ASP A 143 12.40 -3.68 4.98
C ASP A 143 11.45 -4.66 4.26
N HIS A 144 10.27 -4.17 3.93
CA HIS A 144 9.22 -4.91 3.24
C HIS A 144 8.68 -4.12 2.05
N ILE A 145 7.92 -4.81 1.21
CA ILE A 145 7.12 -4.21 0.14
C ILE A 145 5.72 -4.79 0.17
N ALA A 146 4.73 -3.94 -0.10
CA ALA A 146 3.39 -4.40 -0.46
C ALA A 146 3.25 -4.52 -1.98
N LEU A 147 2.66 -5.61 -2.44
CA LEU A 147 2.47 -5.93 -3.86
C LEU A 147 1.10 -5.40 -4.33
N LEU A 148 1.05 -4.19 -4.88
CA LEU A 148 -0.22 -3.53 -5.22
C LEU A 148 -0.87 -4.10 -6.48
N ASP A 149 -0.13 -4.84 -7.29
CA ASP A 149 -0.60 -5.58 -8.45
C ASP A 149 -1.17 -6.97 -8.11
N ASP A 150 -1.03 -7.41 -6.85
CA ASP A 150 -1.56 -8.69 -6.34
C ASP A 150 -2.58 -8.43 -5.23
N LEU A 151 -3.84 -8.17 -5.61
CA LEU A 151 -4.89 -7.84 -4.65
C LEU A 151 -5.75 -9.05 -4.31
N HIS A 152 -6.07 -9.15 -3.03
CA HIS A 152 -6.92 -10.19 -2.48
C HIS A 152 -8.09 -9.55 -1.74
N SER A 153 -9.17 -10.32 -1.60
CA SER A 153 -10.30 -9.89 -0.77
C SER A 153 -10.82 -11.01 0.11
N LEU A 154 -11.33 -10.64 1.28
CA LEU A 154 -11.97 -11.57 2.20
C LEU A 154 -13.07 -10.90 3.02
N PRO A 155 -14.06 -11.64 3.54
CA PRO A 155 -15.10 -11.06 4.37
C PRO A 155 -14.54 -10.45 5.67
N ALA A 156 -14.87 -9.19 5.93
CA ALA A 156 -14.39 -8.46 7.11
C ALA A 156 -14.76 -9.18 8.41
N GLN A 157 -15.98 -9.72 8.48
CA GLN A 157 -16.44 -10.45 9.66
C GLN A 157 -15.65 -11.76 9.89
N ARG A 158 -15.20 -12.44 8.83
CA ARG A 158 -14.36 -13.64 8.94
C ARG A 158 -13.00 -13.28 9.52
N PHE A 159 -12.38 -12.21 9.03
CA PHE A 159 -11.14 -11.69 9.59
C PHE A 159 -11.29 -11.26 11.04
N CYS A 160 -12.35 -10.52 11.37
CA CYS A 160 -12.55 -9.98 12.71
C CYS A 160 -12.84 -11.04 13.79
N LYS A 161 -13.26 -12.24 13.39
CA LYS A 161 -13.45 -13.38 14.29
C LYS A 161 -12.17 -14.16 14.58
N LYS A 162 -11.07 -13.90 13.86
CA LYS A 162 -9.79 -14.57 14.10
C LYS A 162 -9.17 -14.10 15.42
N THR A 163 -8.69 -15.04 16.23
CA THR A 163 -8.06 -14.77 17.53
C THR A 163 -6.55 -14.60 17.44
N ASP A 164 -5.94 -15.10 16.37
CA ASP A 164 -4.51 -15.04 16.07
C ASP A 164 -4.12 -13.78 15.28
N ARG A 165 -5.09 -12.93 14.94
CA ARG A 165 -4.84 -11.68 14.20
C ARG A 165 -4.09 -10.68 15.08
N GLU A 166 -3.12 -10.02 14.49
CA GLU A 166 -2.24 -9.05 15.12
C GLU A 166 -1.92 -7.92 14.12
N LYS A 167 -2.12 -6.69 14.58
CA LYS A 167 -1.72 -5.50 13.83
C LYS A 167 -0.21 -5.40 13.81
N GLN A 168 0.37 -5.40 12.62
CA GLN A 168 1.81 -5.28 12.39
C GLN A 168 2.27 -3.82 12.42
N PHE A 169 1.42 -2.89 11.95
CA PHE A 169 1.65 -1.45 12.03
C PHE A 169 0.38 -0.66 11.71
N THR A 170 0.32 0.58 12.21
CA THR A 170 -0.57 1.64 11.72
C THR A 170 0.29 2.66 10.99
N LEU A 171 -0.12 3.10 9.79
CA LEU A 171 0.59 4.18 9.12
C LEU A 171 0.40 5.51 9.86
N SER A 172 1.47 6.28 9.98
CA SER A 172 1.38 7.68 10.42
C SER A 172 0.56 8.49 9.40
N GLN A 173 0.15 9.71 9.75
CA GLN A 173 -0.53 10.59 8.78
C GLN A 173 0.27 10.75 7.48
N ALA A 174 1.59 10.93 7.58
CA ALA A 174 2.46 11.09 6.41
C ALA A 174 2.59 9.78 5.61
N GLY A 175 2.74 8.65 6.31
CA GLY A 175 2.79 7.33 5.69
C GLY A 175 1.48 6.98 4.97
N PHE A 176 0.34 7.29 5.60
CA PHE A 176 -0.99 7.07 5.04
C PHE A 176 -1.21 7.89 3.77
N TYR A 177 -0.89 9.19 3.77
CA TYR A 177 -1.01 10.00 2.56
C TYR A 177 -0.08 9.52 1.45
N LEU A 178 1.18 9.17 1.77
CA LEU A 178 2.10 8.56 0.81
C LEU A 178 1.51 7.27 0.21
N PHE A 179 0.86 6.45 1.02
CA PHE A 179 0.14 5.26 0.56
C PHE A 179 -1.03 5.62 -0.36
N LEU A 180 -1.88 6.59 -0.01
CA LEU A 180 -2.95 7.07 -0.87
C LEU A 180 -2.43 7.58 -2.23
N PHE A 181 -1.36 8.37 -2.23
CA PHE A 181 -0.71 8.80 -3.47
C PHE A 181 -0.27 7.62 -4.33
N LYS A 182 0.28 6.59 -3.68
CA LYS A 182 0.68 5.38 -4.35
C LYS A 182 -0.49 4.66 -5.00
N LEU A 183 -1.59 4.47 -4.27
CA LEU A 183 -2.80 3.83 -4.78
C LEU A 183 -3.38 4.61 -5.97
N SER A 184 -3.48 5.94 -5.86
CA SER A 184 -3.98 6.79 -6.93
C SER A 184 -3.13 6.67 -8.20
N ILE A 185 -1.80 6.69 -8.08
CA ILE A 185 -0.91 6.55 -9.25
C ILE A 185 -0.98 5.13 -9.83
N HIS A 186 -1.10 4.12 -8.97
CA HIS A 186 -1.12 2.73 -9.39
C HIS A 186 -2.40 2.39 -10.17
N PHE A 187 -3.58 2.74 -9.63
CA PHE A 187 -4.87 2.41 -10.22
C PHE A 187 -5.36 3.43 -11.27
N CYS A 188 -4.95 4.69 -11.17
CA CYS A 188 -5.44 5.74 -12.06
C CYS A 188 -4.32 6.21 -12.98
N ARG A 189 -4.10 5.47 -14.09
CA ARG A 189 -3.23 5.93 -15.17
C ARG A 189 -3.97 6.93 -16.06
N PHE A 190 -4.03 8.19 -15.62
CA PHE A 190 -4.67 9.25 -16.42
C PHE A 190 -3.99 9.51 -17.78
N HIS A 191 -2.76 9.03 -18.00
CA HIS A 191 -2.00 9.17 -19.24
C HIS A 191 -1.86 7.82 -19.96
N GLU A 192 -2.98 7.18 -20.28
CA GLU A 192 -2.99 5.91 -21.01
C GLU A 192 -2.68 6.08 -22.51
N ASN A 193 -2.78 7.29 -23.07
CA ASN A 193 -2.68 7.57 -24.51
C ASN A 193 -3.60 6.68 -25.36
N VAL A 194 -4.67 6.16 -24.75
CA VAL A 194 -5.71 5.38 -25.42
C VAL A 194 -6.89 6.30 -25.65
N PHE A 195 -7.16 6.61 -26.92
CA PHE A 195 -8.40 7.27 -27.33
C PHE A 195 -9.49 6.19 -27.40
N ARG A 196 -10.48 6.27 -26.52
CA ARG A 196 -11.57 5.28 -26.45
C ARG A 196 -12.67 5.56 -27.47
N ASP A 197 -12.77 6.81 -27.92
CA ASP A 197 -13.85 7.27 -28.80
C ASP A 197 -13.41 7.48 -30.26
N TYR A 198 -12.11 7.34 -30.58
CA TYR A 198 -11.59 7.53 -31.94
C TYR A 198 -10.39 6.61 -32.21
N GLU A 199 -10.31 6.10 -33.44
CA GLU A 199 -9.11 5.39 -33.91
C GLU A 199 -7.97 6.39 -34.14
N GLN A 200 -6.77 6.07 -33.65
CA GLN A 200 -5.57 6.80 -34.03
C GLN A 200 -5.34 6.57 -35.53
N GLN A 201 -5.60 7.59 -36.35
CA GLN A 201 -5.15 7.59 -37.73
C GLN A 201 -3.63 7.48 -37.72
N SER A 202 -3.12 6.35 -38.22
CA SER A 202 -1.69 6.10 -38.36
C SER A 202 -1.15 7.03 -39.44
N THR A 203 -0.40 8.07 -39.06
CA THR A 203 0.50 8.81 -39.97
C THR A 203 1.86 8.13 -40.06
#